data_AF-A0AAJ1X434-F1
#
_entry.id   AF-A0AAJ1X434-F1
#
_cell.length_a   1.000
_cell.length_b   1.000
_cell.length_c   1.000
_cell.angle_alpha   90.00
_cell.angle_beta   90.00
_cell.angle_gamma   90.00
#
_symmetry.space_group_name_H-M   'P 1'
#
loop_
_entity.id
_entity.type
_entity.pdbx_description
1 polymer ?
#
loop_
_entity_poly.entity_id
_entity_poly.type
_entity_poly.pdbx_seq_one_letter_code
_entity_poly.pdbx_strand_id
1 'polypeptide(L)' 'MNANQLINMIIKMFVRKAVSKGMDAGVKRVSGSGNAKQDMTPAERQQAKAGRQAAKKASQSMKIARRMGRM' A
#
# COMPACT_ATOMS: atom_id res chain seq x y z
N MET A 1 10.62 20.20 -24.18
CA MET A 1 10.76 19.24 -23.06
C MET A 1 9.98 19.81 -21.88
N ASN A 2 8.74 19.39 -21.64
CA ASN A 2 8.46 18.36 -20.64
C ASN A 2 7.06 17.73 -20.83
N ALA A 3 6.54 17.73 -22.06
CA ALA A 3 5.36 16.94 -22.40
C ALA A 3 5.55 15.46 -22.01
N ASN A 4 6.75 14.91 -22.22
CA ASN A 4 7.08 13.54 -21.79
C ASN A 4 7.08 13.37 -20.26
N GLN A 5 7.46 14.39 -19.48
CA GLN A 5 7.40 14.32 -18.01
C GLN A 5 5.94 14.41 -17.53
N LEU A 6 5.13 15.26 -18.14
CA LEU A 6 3.70 15.36 -17.84
C LEU A 6 2.98 14.04 -18.16
N ILE A 7 3.25 13.45 -19.33
CA ILE A 7 2.72 12.15 -19.74
C ILE A 7 3.18 11.06 -18.78
N ASN A 8 4.47 11.01 -18.43
CA ASN A 8 4.98 10.03 -17.46
C ASN A 8 4.36 10.20 -16.07
N MET A 9 4.07 11.43 -15.65
CA MET A 9 3.38 11.69 -14.38
C MET A 9 1.91 11.25 -14.44
N ILE A 10 1.21 11.54 -15.53
CA ILE A 10 -0.19 11.15 -15.72
C ILE A 10 -0.32 9.63 -15.81
N ILE A 11 0.52 8.97 -16.61
CA ILE A 11 0.53 7.50 -16.73
C ILE A 11 0.87 6.88 -15.38
N LYS A 12 1.91 7.34 -14.67
CA LYS A 12 2.23 6.83 -13.33
C LYS A 12 1.10 7.03 -12.34
N MET A 13 0.42 8.18 -12.38
CA MET A 13 -0.71 8.46 -11.49
C MET A 13 -1.93 7.61 -11.85
N PHE A 14 -2.18 7.41 -13.15
CA PHE A 14 -3.27 6.59 -13.67
C PHE A 14 -3.03 5.12 -13.34
N VAL A 15 -1.86 4.56 -13.67
CA VAL A 15 -1.46 3.19 -13.32
C VAL A 15 -1.50 3.01 -11.80
N ARG A 16 -0.98 3.94 -11.01
CA ARG A 16 -1.04 3.83 -9.55
C ARG A 16 -2.46 3.82 -9.03
N LYS A 17 -3.34 4.70 -9.53
CA LYS A 17 -4.76 4.74 -9.14
C LYS A 17 -5.55 3.56 -9.67
N ALA A 18 -5.23 3.06 -10.86
CA ALA A 18 -5.89 1.94 -11.51
C ALA A 18 -5.46 0.61 -10.90
N VAL A 19 -4.19 0.45 -10.53
CA VAL A 19 -3.68 -0.70 -9.78
C VAL A 19 -4.16 -0.64 -8.34
N SER A 20 -4.11 0.50 -7.66
CA SER A 20 -4.62 0.59 -6.29
C SER A 20 -6.13 0.33 -6.26
N LYS A 21 -6.91 1.02 -7.08
CA LYS A 21 -8.36 0.79 -7.14
C LYS A 21 -8.71 -0.56 -7.77
N GLY A 22 -7.93 -1.07 -8.70
CA GLY A 22 -8.17 -2.33 -9.41
C GLY A 22 -7.76 -3.56 -8.61
N MET A 23 -6.70 -3.48 -7.80
CA MET A 23 -6.41 -4.49 -6.79
C MET A 23 -7.39 -4.37 -5.63
N ASP A 24 -7.67 -3.17 -5.10
CA ASP A 24 -8.62 -3.04 -4.00
C ASP A 24 -10.04 -3.44 -4.40
N ALA A 25 -10.50 -3.06 -5.61
CA ALA A 25 -11.81 -3.46 -6.13
C ALA A 25 -11.80 -4.89 -6.68
N GLY A 26 -10.70 -5.36 -7.27
CA GLY A 26 -10.54 -6.74 -7.74
C GLY A 26 -10.52 -7.72 -6.57
N VAL A 27 -9.72 -7.44 -5.55
CA VAL A 27 -9.72 -8.18 -4.29
C VAL A 27 -11.10 -8.05 -3.64
N LYS A 28 -11.68 -6.86 -3.46
CA LYS A 28 -13.03 -6.70 -2.85
C LYS A 28 -14.18 -7.32 -3.64
N ARG A 29 -14.07 -7.44 -4.97
CA ARG A 29 -15.07 -8.06 -5.85
C ARG A 29 -14.90 -9.57 -5.91
N VAL A 30 -13.68 -10.08 -5.83
CA VAL A 30 -13.37 -11.51 -5.70
C VAL A 30 -13.60 -11.99 -4.25
N SER A 31 -13.45 -11.12 -3.25
CA SER A 31 -13.60 -11.45 -1.82
C SER A 31 -14.95 -11.11 -1.21
N GLY A 32 -15.92 -10.62 -2.00
CA GLY A 32 -17.34 -10.56 -1.62
C GLY A 32 -17.66 -9.92 -0.26
N SER A 33 -18.02 -8.64 -0.28
CA SER A 33 -19.02 -8.03 0.64
C SER A 33 -18.76 -8.11 2.17
N GLY A 34 -18.41 -6.97 2.77
CA GLY A 34 -18.94 -6.59 4.10
C GLY A 34 -18.02 -6.68 5.33
N ASN A 35 -17.00 -7.53 5.37
CA ASN A 35 -16.33 -7.88 6.63
C ASN A 35 -14.80 -7.75 6.60
N ALA A 36 -14.27 -6.57 6.24
CA ALA A 36 -12.83 -6.31 6.05
C ALA A 36 -11.88 -6.59 7.26
N LYS A 37 -12.39 -7.05 8.40
CA LYS A 37 -11.60 -7.57 9.52
C LYS A 37 -12.01 -8.98 9.99
N GLN A 38 -13.27 -9.36 9.80
CA GLN A 38 -13.82 -10.62 10.31
C GLN A 38 -13.68 -11.76 9.29
N ASP A 39 -13.84 -11.47 7.99
CA ASP A 39 -13.73 -12.45 6.90
C ASP A 39 -12.42 -12.33 6.12
N MET A 40 -11.33 -11.94 6.79
CA MET A 40 -10.01 -12.12 6.18
C MET A 40 -9.73 -13.62 6.10
N THR A 41 -9.58 -14.14 4.88
CA THR A 41 -9.08 -15.50 4.68
C THR A 41 -7.75 -15.68 5.44
N PRO A 42 -7.43 -16.88 5.95
CA PRO A 42 -6.18 -17.11 6.69
C PRO A 42 -4.93 -16.65 5.92
N ALA A 43 -4.97 -16.75 4.58
CA ALA A 43 -3.92 -16.28 3.68
C ALA A 43 -3.78 -14.75 3.66
N GLU A 44 -4.87 -14.00 3.51
CA GLU A 44 -4.83 -12.52 3.56
C GLU A 44 -4.43 -12.00 4.94
N ARG A 45 -4.85 -12.69 6.00
CA ARG A 45 -4.46 -12.33 7.38
C ARG A 45 -2.95 -12.50 7.57
N GLN A 46 -2.34 -13.51 6.96
CA GLN A 46 -0.88 -13.68 6.98
C GLN A 46 -0.16 -12.61 6.18
N GLN A 47 -0.64 -12.28 4.98
CA GLN A 47 -0.06 -11.20 4.17
C GLN A 47 -0.18 -9.84 4.87
N ALA A 48 -1.33 -9.52 5.46
CA ALA A 48 -1.50 -8.28 6.21
C ALA A 48 -0.65 -8.26 7.49
N LYS A 49 -0.47 -9.39 8.18
CA LYS A 49 0.47 -9.48 9.31
C LYS A 49 1.90 -9.26 8.88
N ALA A 50 2.34 -9.85 7.77
CA ALA A 50 3.67 -9.64 7.20
C ALA A 50 3.89 -8.16 6.81
N GLY A 51 2.92 -7.55 6.13
CA GLY A 51 2.96 -6.13 5.79
C GLY A 51 3.00 -5.22 7.02
N ARG A 52 2.23 -5.52 8.07
CA ARG A 52 2.26 -4.79 9.35
C ARG A 52 3.61 -4.93 10.06
N GLN A 53 4.24 -6.10 10.04
CA GLN A 53 5.55 -6.30 10.65
C GLN A 53 6.64 -5.50 9.92
N ALA A 54 6.64 -5.53 8.58
CA ALA A 54 7.53 -4.72 7.76
C ALA A 54 7.34 -3.22 8.04
N ALA A 55 6.08 -2.75 8.06
CA ALA A 55 5.75 -1.37 8.38
C ALA A 55 6.19 -0.96 9.80
N LYS A 56 6.03 -1.84 10.80
CA LYS A 56 6.50 -1.60 12.18
C LYS A 56 8.02 -1.44 12.24
N LYS A 57 8.77 -2.34 11.60
CA LYS A 57 10.25 -2.28 11.57
C LYS A 57 10.72 -1.00 10.88
N ALA A 58 10.14 -0.66 9.73
CA ALA A 58 10.42 0.61 9.04
C ALA A 58 10.11 1.83 9.92
N SER A 59 8.98 1.81 10.63
CA SER A 59 8.58 2.89 11.55
C SER A 59 9.54 3.06 12.72
N GLN A 60 10.09 1.96 13.26
CA GLN A 60 11.11 2.00 14.32
C GLN A 60 12.42 2.59 13.80
N SER A 61 12.90 2.12 12.64
CA SER A 61 14.10 2.67 12.01
C SER A 61 13.95 4.16 11.73
N MET A 62 12.80 4.59 11.21
CA MET A 62 12.51 6.02 10.99
C MET A 62 12.46 6.82 12.29
N LYS A 63 11.93 6.26 13.39
CA LYS A 63 11.93 6.96 14.69
C LYS A 63 13.34 7.17 15.22
N ILE A 64 14.22 6.18 15.07
CA ILE A 64 15.64 6.30 15.45
C ILE A 64 16.32 7.35 14.58
N ALA A 65 16.17 7.26 13.25
CA ALA A 65 16.71 8.24 12.32
C ALA A 65 16.24 9.67 12.64
N ARG A 66 14.94 9.85 12.96
CA ARG A 66 14.39 11.15 13.37
C ARG A 66 14.92 11.66 14.71
N ARG A 67 15.32 10.77 15.63
CA ARG A 67 15.93 11.18 16.91
C ARG A 67 17.39 11.56 16.71
N MET A 68 18.13 10.76 15.94
CA MET A 68 19.54 11.05 15.61
C MET A 68 19.69 12.34 14.80
N GLY A 69 18.78 12.61 13.85
CA GLY A 69 18.79 13.86 13.08
C GLY A 69 18.19 15.08 13.79
N ARG A 70 17.76 14.94 15.06
CA ARG A 70 17.27 16.06 15.89
C ARG A 70 18.20 16.36 17.08
N MET A 71 19.22 15.53 17.28
CA MET A 71 20.40 15.83 18.09
C MET A 71 21.43 16.52 17.19
#